data_AF-A0A7R6PEQ1-F1
#
_entry.id   AF-A0A7R6PEQ1-F1
#
_cell.length_a   1.000
_cell.length_b   1.000
_cell.length_c   1.000
_cell.angle_alpha   90.00
_cell.angle_beta   90.00
_cell.angle_gamma   90.00
#
_symmetry.space_group_name_H-M   'P 1'
#
loop_
_entity.id
_entity.type
_entity.pdbx_description
1 polymer ?
#
loop_
_entity_poly.entity_id
_entity_poly.type
_entity_poly.pdbx_seq_one_letter_code
_entity_poly.pdbx_strand_id
1 'polypeptide(L)'
;MELYCYSHSINVLMINLGNTYMQIIVSRSFWDRDRVSFWIKWVSSVIQILGYSATAFGITPLNIYLFLVGLIGWFAVGVLWNDRALMLIHLVALGAMLIGMLYE
;
A
#
# COMPACT_ATOMS: atom_id res chain seq x y z
N MET A 1 -21.65 42.91 28.96
CA MET A 1 -21.16 42.55 27.61
C MET A 1 -19.93 41.65 27.70
N GLU A 2 -18.97 41.94 28.58
CA GLU A 2 -17.75 41.13 28.78
C GLU A 2 -17.99 39.68 29.21
N LEU A 3 -18.94 39.42 30.12
CA LEU A 3 -19.29 38.06 30.57
C LEU A 3 -19.84 37.16 29.45
N TYR A 4 -20.54 37.75 28.48
CA TYR A 4 -21.06 37.02 27.31
C TYR A 4 -19.91 36.62 26.37
N CYS A 5 -18.95 37.52 26.17
CA CYS A 5 -17.75 37.24 25.37
C CYS A 5 -16.89 36.15 26.01
N TYR A 6 -16.73 36.17 27.34
CA TYR A 6 -16.00 35.15 28.09
C TYR A 6 -16.68 33.77 28.03
N SER A 7 -17.99 33.72 28.27
CA SER A 7 -18.77 32.48 28.15
C SER A 7 -18.71 31.90 26.73
N HIS A 8 -18.81 32.74 25.70
CA HIS A 8 -18.69 32.32 24.31
C HIS A 8 -17.29 31.77 23.99
N SER A 9 -16.23 32.43 24.49
CA SER A 9 -14.85 31.98 24.30
C SER A 9 -14.58 30.60 24.94
N ILE A 10 -15.10 30.35 26.14
CA ILE A 10 -14.98 29.04 26.81
C ILE A 10 -15.72 27.94 26.04
N ASN A 11 -16.94 28.20 25.57
CA ASN A 11 -17.70 27.21 24.80
C ASN A 11 -16.97 26.83 23.51
N VAL A 12 -16.41 27.82 22.79
CA VAL A 12 -15.62 27.57 21.58
C VAL A 12 -14.34 26.78 21.89
N LEU A 13 -13.65 27.07 23.01
CA LEU A 13 -12.47 26.31 23.43
C LEU A 13 -12.82 24.85 23.74
N MET A 14 -13.91 24.61 24.48
CA MET A 14 -14.38 23.26 24.83
C MET A 14 -14.79 22.44 23.59
N ILE A 15 -15.42 23.07 22.60
CA ILE A 15 -15.78 22.43 21.32
C ILE A 15 -14.52 22.06 20.52
N ASN A 16 -13.54 22.97 20.42
CA ASN A 16 -12.29 22.71 19.71
C ASN A 16 -11.46 21.62 20.38
N LEU A 17 -11.41 21.63 21.71
CA LEU A 17 -10.79 20.57 22.50
C LEU A 17 -11.48 19.23 22.24
N GLY A 18 -12.81 19.16 22.35
CA GLY A 18 -13.59 17.94 22.07
C GLY A 18 -13.36 17.38 20.66
N ASN A 19 -13.36 18.25 19.64
CA ASN A 19 -13.05 17.86 18.26
C ASN A 19 -11.61 17.35 18.12
N THR A 20 -10.65 18.00 18.76
CA THR A 20 -9.23 17.58 18.72
C THR A 20 -9.04 16.21 19.38
N TYR A 21 -9.65 15.99 20.54
CA TYR A 21 -9.59 14.68 21.22
C TYR A 21 -10.27 13.58 20.40
N MET A 22 -11.41 13.87 19.78
CA MET A 22 -12.13 12.91 18.93
C MET A 22 -11.31 12.55 17.68
N GLN A 23 -10.61 13.52 17.07
CA GLN A 23 -9.69 13.28 15.95
C GLN A 23 -8.49 12.41 16.37
N ILE A 24 -7.91 12.62 17.55
CA ILE A 24 -6.76 11.83 18.04
C ILE A 24 -7.15 10.37 18.30
N ILE A 25 -8.33 10.12 18.88
CA ILE A 25 -8.83 8.76 19.17
C ILE A 25 -9.14 8.00 17.87
N VAL A 26 -9.72 8.68 16.87
CA VAL A 26 -10.05 8.08 15.57
C VAL A 26 -8.83 7.92 14.66
N SER A 27 -7.79 8.75 14.82
CA SER A 27 -6.57 8.73 13.99
C SER A 27 -5.70 7.47 14.20
N ARG A 28 -5.88 6.69 15.27
CA ARG A 28 -5.18 5.42 15.48
C ARG A 28 -5.86 4.25 14.76
N SER A 29 -6.06 4.37 13.45
CA SER A 29 -6.42 3.20 12.64
C SER A 29 -5.25 2.21 12.64
N PHE A 30 -5.47 0.98 13.12
CA PHE A 30 -4.48 -0.11 13.19
C PHE A 30 -3.93 -0.52 11.81
N TRP A 31 -4.62 -0.09 10.74
CA TRP A 31 -4.25 -0.27 9.35
C TRP A 31 -3.83 1.07 8.75
N ASP A 32 -2.64 1.54 9.11
CA ASP A 32 -1.97 2.63 8.41
C ASP A 32 -1.63 2.16 6.98
N ARG A 33 -2.52 2.45 6.03
CA ARG A 33 -2.39 2.02 4.63
C ARG A 33 -1.07 2.47 4.01
N ASP A 34 -0.52 3.59 4.48
CA ASP A 34 0.75 4.11 3.98
C ASP A 34 1.89 3.21 4.42
N ARG A 35 1.93 2.85 5.71
CA ARG A 35 2.90 1.89 6.26
C ARG A 35 2.78 0.51 5.61
N VAL A 36 1.57 -0.01 5.44
CA VAL A 36 1.36 -1.31 4.79
C VAL A 36 1.82 -1.26 3.34
N SER A 37 1.44 -0.23 2.58
CA SER A 37 1.87 -0.05 1.19
C SER A 37 3.39 0.10 1.07
N PHE A 38 4.04 0.73 2.04
CA PHE A 38 5.50 0.89 2.06
C PHE A 38 6.19 -0.46 2.13
N TRP A 39 5.82 -1.30 3.10
CA TRP A 39 6.43 -2.61 3.27
C TRP A 39 6.16 -3.56 2.11
N ILE A 40 4.93 -3.58 1.60
CA ILE A 40 4.58 -4.46 0.47
C ILE A 40 5.40 -4.08 -0.77
N LYS A 41 5.57 -2.79 -1.08
CA LYS A 41 6.40 -2.35 -2.22
C LYS A 41 7.84 -2.84 -2.08
N TRP A 42 8.45 -2.61 -0.92
CA TRP A 42 9.85 -3.00 -0.70
C TRP A 42 10.05 -4.50 -0.79
N VAL A 43 9.21 -5.29 -0.11
CA VAL A 43 9.29 -6.75 -0.16
C VAL A 43 9.10 -7.26 -1.59
N SER A 44 8.08 -6.73 -2.27
CA SER A 44 7.77 -7.09 -3.65
C SER A 44 8.91 -6.75 -4.63
N SER A 45 9.54 -5.58 -4.50
CA SER A 45 10.72 -5.19 -5.28
C SER A 45 11.92 -6.08 -5.02
N VAL A 46 12.23 -6.39 -3.76
CA VAL A 46 13.35 -7.27 -3.42
C VAL A 46 13.17 -8.65 -4.06
N ILE A 47 11.97 -9.21 -3.96
CA ILE A 47 11.65 -10.51 -4.57
C ILE A 47 11.79 -10.45 -6.10
N GLN A 48 11.35 -9.36 -6.75
CA GLN A 48 11.52 -9.17 -8.18
C GLN A 48 13.00 -9.06 -8.60
N ILE A 49 13.82 -8.35 -7.82
CA ILE A 49 15.28 -8.27 -8.05
C ILE A 49 15.93 -9.65 -7.95
N LEU A 50 15.49 -10.47 -6.98
CA LEU A 50 15.92 -11.87 -6.89
C LEU A 50 15.47 -12.67 -8.12
N GLY A 51 14.26 -12.43 -8.64
CA GLY A 51 13.78 -13.02 -9.89
C GLY A 51 14.65 -12.66 -11.10
N TYR A 52 14.98 -11.38 -11.27
CA TYR A 52 15.93 -10.92 -12.30
C TYR A 52 17.30 -11.57 -12.15
N SER A 53 17.78 -11.66 -10.90
CA SER A 53 19.07 -12.30 -10.60
C SER A 53 19.04 -13.79 -10.96
N ALA A 54 17.99 -14.51 -10.57
CA ALA A 54 17.80 -15.92 -10.89
C ALA A 54 17.75 -16.14 -12.42
N THR A 55 17.09 -15.26 -13.18
CA THR A 55 17.14 -15.29 -14.66
C THR A 55 18.56 -15.07 -15.19
N ALA A 56 19.31 -14.11 -14.64
CA ALA A 56 20.67 -13.85 -15.06
C ALA A 56 21.61 -15.04 -14.80
N PHE A 57 21.37 -15.78 -13.71
CA PHE A 57 22.12 -17.01 -13.38
C PHE A 57 21.56 -18.28 -14.06
N GLY A 58 20.49 -18.18 -14.85
CA GLY A 58 19.86 -19.33 -15.52
C GLY A 58 19.19 -20.32 -14.55
N ILE A 59 18.80 -19.87 -13.36
CA ILE A 59 18.17 -20.72 -12.33
C ILE A 59 16.67 -20.83 -12.64
N THR A 60 16.30 -21.87 -13.38
CA THR A 60 14.91 -22.24 -13.66
C THR A 60 14.46 -23.41 -12.77
N PRO A 61 13.20 -23.44 -12.30
CA PRO A 61 12.10 -22.47 -12.51
C PRO A 61 12.00 -21.35 -11.45
N LEU A 62 13.00 -21.24 -10.55
CA LEU A 62 12.93 -20.32 -9.40
C LEU A 62 12.72 -18.86 -9.84
N ASN A 63 13.35 -18.44 -10.94
CA ASN A 63 13.16 -17.11 -11.51
C ASN A 63 11.68 -16.77 -11.74
N ILE A 64 10.91 -17.69 -12.33
CA ILE A 64 9.50 -17.49 -12.65
C ILE A 64 8.66 -17.36 -11.37
N TYR A 65 8.89 -18.23 -10.38
CA TYR A 65 8.18 -18.15 -9.10
C TYR A 65 8.46 -16.84 -8.35
N LEU A 66 9.72 -16.38 -8.35
CA LEU A 66 10.09 -15.10 -7.75
C LEU A 66 9.40 -13.94 -8.47
N PHE A 67 9.36 -13.94 -9.80
CA PHE A 67 8.61 -12.91 -10.52
C PHE A 67 7.12 -12.95 -10.22
N LEU A 68 6.48 -14.12 -10.18
CA LEU A 68 5.04 -14.22 -9.85
C LEU A 68 4.73 -13.63 -8.47
N VAL A 69 5.52 -13.99 -7.46
CA VAL A 69 5.34 -13.44 -6.10
C VAL A 69 5.57 -11.93 -6.09
N GLY A 70 6.60 -11.46 -6.82
CA GLY A 70 6.85 -10.04 -7.00
C GLY A 70 5.69 -9.31 -7.67
N LEU A 71 5.15 -9.83 -8.78
CA LEU A 71 4.05 -9.21 -9.50
C LEU A 71 2.75 -9.18 -8.69
N ILE A 72 2.43 -10.24 -7.93
CA ILE A 72 1.28 -10.27 -7.01
C ILE A 72 1.44 -9.20 -5.93
N GLY A 73 2.64 -9.04 -5.36
CA GLY A 73 2.92 -8.00 -4.36
C GLY A 73 2.65 -6.59 -4.89
N TRP A 74 3.13 -6.26 -6.10
CA TRP A 74 2.87 -4.95 -6.71
C TRP A 74 1.42 -4.77 -7.16
N PHE A 75 0.76 -5.83 -7.60
CA PHE A 75 -0.68 -5.79 -7.88
C PHE A 75 -1.47 -5.45 -6.61
N ALA A 76 -1.12 -6.06 -5.47
CA ALA A 76 -1.74 -5.76 -4.17
C ALA A 76 -1.52 -4.30 -3.76
N VAL A 77 -0.33 -3.71 -4.04
CA VAL A 77 -0.09 -2.28 -3.86
C VAL A 77 -1.02 -1.43 -4.73
N GLY A 78 -1.20 -1.79 -5.99
CA GLY A 78 -2.14 -1.12 -6.90
C GLY A 78 -3.56 -1.11 -6.36
N VAL A 79 -4.03 -2.25 -5.82
CA VAL A 79 -5.34 -2.35 -5.15
C VAL A 79 -5.39 -1.46 -3.90
N LEU A 80 -4.35 -1.48 -3.07
CA LEU A 80 -4.28 -0.69 -1.84
C LEU A 80 -4.35 0.83 -2.12
N TRP A 81 -3.77 1.25 -3.24
CA TRP A 81 -3.72 2.63 -3.70
C TRP A 81 -4.87 3.01 -4.64
N ASN A 82 -5.73 2.06 -5.02
CA ASN A 82 -6.78 2.23 -6.03
C ASN A 82 -6.25 2.82 -7.35
N ASP A 83 -4.99 2.52 -7.70
CA ASP A 83 -4.33 2.99 -8.92
C ASP A 83 -4.58 1.99 -10.05
N ARG A 84 -5.46 2.36 -10.98
CA ARG A 84 -5.85 1.50 -12.10
C ARG A 84 -4.72 1.24 -13.08
N ALA A 85 -3.80 2.18 -13.24
CA ALA A 85 -2.65 2.00 -14.13
C ALA A 85 -1.68 0.98 -13.52
N LEU A 86 -1.37 1.11 -12.22
CA LEU A 86 -0.49 0.18 -11.52
C LEU A 86 -1.06 -1.25 -11.47
N MET A 87 -2.38 -1.38 -11.28
CA MET A 87 -3.06 -2.68 -11.35
C MET A 87 -3.01 -3.30 -12.74
N LEU A 88 -3.30 -2.52 -13.79
CA LEU A 88 -3.33 -3.02 -15.17
C LEU A 88 -1.99 -3.58 -15.62
N ILE A 89 -0.90 -2.85 -15.39
CA ILE A 89 0.42 -3.29 -15.86
C ILE A 89 0.86 -4.60 -15.20
N HIS A 90 0.61 -4.77 -13.90
CA HIS A 90 0.99 -5.97 -13.17
C HIS A 90 0.07 -7.14 -13.49
N LEU A 91 -1.21 -6.88 -13.75
CA LEU A 91 -2.17 -7.90 -14.17
C LEU A 91 -1.82 -8.46 -15.55
N VAL A 92 -1.49 -7.60 -16.51
CA VAL A 92 -1.05 -8.02 -17.85
C VAL A 92 0.27 -8.79 -17.77
N ALA A 93 1.24 -8.32 -16.97
CA ALA A 93 2.50 -9.03 -16.74
C ALA A 93 2.29 -10.42 -16.12
N LEU A 94 1.38 -10.54 -15.14
CA LEU A 94 1.00 -11.83 -14.54
C LEU A 94 0.42 -12.77 -15.60
N GLY A 95 -0.53 -12.28 -16.40
CA GLY A 95 -1.11 -13.06 -17.49
C GLY A 95 -0.06 -13.53 -18.50
N ALA A 96 0.85 -12.65 -18.90
CA ALA A 96 1.92 -12.99 -19.83
C ALA A 96 2.86 -14.07 -19.27
N MET A 97 3.23 -13.99 -17.99
CA MET A 97 4.07 -15.02 -17.35
C MET A 97 3.37 -16.37 -17.23
N LEU A 98 2.09 -16.38 -16.84
CA LEU A 98 1.31 -17.62 -16.73
C LEU A 98 1.15 -18.30 -18.10
N ILE A 99 0.90 -17.50 -19.14
CA ILE A 99 0.89 -17.99 -20.53
C ILE A 99 2.27 -18.58 -20.87
N GLY A 100 3.36 -17.87 -20.62
CA GLY A 100 4.72 -18.38 -20.84
C GLY A 100 4.96 -19.74 -20.16
N MET A 101 4.56 -19.89 -18.90
CA MET A 101 4.67 -21.16 -18.16
C MET A 101 3.83 -22.31 -18.72
N LEU A 102 2.73 -22.02 -19.39
CA LEU A 102 1.82 -23.05 -19.93
C LEU A 102 2.25 -23.52 -21.33
N TYR A 103 3.01 -22.69 -22.06
CA TYR A 103 3.43 -22.95 -23.44
C TYR A 103 4.93 -23.28 -23.59
N GLU A 104 5.69 -23.24 -22.51
CA GLU A 104 7.03 -23.84 -22.37
C GLU A 104 6.95 -25.26 -21.79
#